data_AF-A0A3N5MZH4-F1
#
_entry.id   AF-A0A3N5MZH4-F1
#
_cell.length_a   1.000
_cell.length_b   1.000
_cell.length_c   1.000
_cell.angle_alpha   90.00
_cell.angle_beta   90.00
_cell.angle_gamma   90.00
#
_symmetry.space_group_name_H-M   'P 1'
#
loop_
_entity.id
_entity.type
_entity.pdbx_description
1 polymer ?
#
loop_
_entity_poly.entity_id
_entity_poly.type
_entity_poly.pdbx_seq_one_letter_code
_entity_poly.pdbx_strand_id
1 'polypeptide(L)'
;TKQVIAEVAKELGIEQRAFTSEEILRRLLFASVNEACKILEEGKALRASDIDVMWLHGFGFPRYRGGLMFWADQIGVKPVYEQIEQWHQRYGARWRPANLLRDLARDGISFRDAKPGTK
;
A
#
# COMPACT_ATOMS: atom_id res chain seq x y z
N THR A 1 15.23 -20.94 -18.63
CA THR A 1 14.66 -20.01 -17.62
C THR A 1 13.43 -20.56 -16.91
N LYS A 2 12.35 -20.93 -17.62
CA LYS A 2 11.12 -21.45 -16.96
C LYS A 2 11.33 -22.73 -16.14
N GLN A 3 12.15 -23.68 -16.62
CA GLN A 3 12.48 -24.92 -15.89
C GLN A 3 13.20 -24.63 -14.56
N VAL A 4 14.25 -23.80 -14.59
CA VAL A 4 14.99 -23.38 -13.38
C VAL A 4 14.05 -22.73 -12.34
N ILE A 5 13.12 -21.88 -12.76
CA ILE A 5 12.14 -21.25 -11.85
C ILE A 5 11.22 -22.31 -11.22
N ALA A 6 10.78 -23.32 -11.99
CA ALA A 6 9.92 -24.40 -11.49
C ALA A 6 10.64 -25.33 -10.50
N GLU A 7 11.89 -25.66 -10.78
CA GLU A 7 12.73 -26.50 -9.92
C GLU A 7 12.98 -25.83 -8.57
N VAL A 8 13.46 -24.58 -8.58
CA VAL A 8 13.70 -23.81 -7.35
C VAL A 8 12.42 -23.60 -6.55
N ALA A 9 11.29 -23.32 -7.21
CA ALA A 9 10.01 -23.19 -6.52
C ALA A 9 9.61 -24.48 -5.80
N LYS A 10 9.82 -25.65 -6.43
CA LYS A 10 9.57 -26.96 -5.83
C LYS A 10 10.48 -27.23 -4.64
N GLU A 11 11.78 -26.94 -4.77
CA GLU A 11 12.76 -27.11 -3.68
C GLU A 11 12.42 -26.25 -2.46
N LEU A 12 11.96 -25.02 -2.69
CA LEU A 12 11.57 -24.09 -1.62
C LEU A 12 10.12 -24.28 -1.12
N GLY A 13 9.37 -25.25 -1.67
CA GLY A 13 7.96 -25.46 -1.32
C GLY A 13 7.03 -24.30 -1.68
N ILE A 14 7.41 -23.48 -2.68
CA ILE A 14 6.65 -22.34 -3.14
C ILE A 14 5.68 -22.79 -4.24
N GLU A 15 4.39 -22.75 -3.93
CA GLU A 15 3.35 -23.01 -4.92
C GLU A 15 3.32 -21.89 -5.98
N GLN A 16 3.53 -22.26 -7.24
CA GLN A 16 3.37 -21.33 -8.35
C GLN A 16 1.89 -21.11 -8.64
N ARG A 17 1.51 -19.84 -8.79
CA ARG A 17 0.15 -19.45 -9.13
C ARG A 17 0.13 -18.27 -10.08
N ALA A 18 -0.98 -18.13 -10.80
CA ALA A 18 -1.25 -16.93 -11.57
C ALA A 18 -1.67 -15.78 -10.65
N PHE A 19 -1.40 -14.56 -11.11
CA PHE A 19 -1.84 -13.31 -10.48
C PHE A 19 -2.61 -12.51 -11.53
N THR A 20 -3.74 -11.94 -11.13
CA THR A 20 -4.47 -11.00 -11.99
C THR A 20 -3.73 -9.67 -12.06
N SER A 21 -3.93 -8.90 -13.13
CA SER A 21 -3.37 -7.55 -13.25
C SER A 21 -3.78 -6.65 -12.08
N GLU A 22 -5.00 -6.81 -11.60
CA GLU A 22 -5.51 -6.09 -10.43
C GLU A 22 -4.78 -6.49 -9.13
N GLU A 23 -4.54 -7.79 -8.92
CA GLU A 23 -3.79 -8.25 -7.75
C GLU A 23 -2.35 -7.71 -7.79
N ILE A 24 -1.70 -7.75 -8.96
CA ILE A 24 -0.35 -7.20 -9.14
C ILE A 24 -0.35 -5.71 -8.80
N LEU A 25 -1.30 -4.95 -9.37
CA LEU A 25 -1.41 -3.51 -9.14
C LEU A 25 -1.63 -3.20 -7.66
N ARG A 26 -2.58 -3.88 -7.00
CA ARG A 26 -2.85 -3.67 -5.56
C ARG A 26 -1.65 -4.03 -4.71
N ARG A 27 -0.94 -5.12 -5.00
CA ARG A 27 0.27 -5.48 -4.23
C ARG A 27 1.34 -4.40 -4.30
N LEU A 28 1.55 -3.80 -5.47
CA LEU A 28 2.52 -2.72 -5.63
C LEU A 28 2.06 -1.43 -4.93
N LEU A 29 0.82 -1.03 -5.19
CA LEU A 29 0.33 0.28 -4.74
C LEU A 29 -0.13 0.28 -3.29
N PHE A 30 -0.77 -0.77 -2.77
CA PHE A 30 -1.18 -0.80 -1.35
C PHE A 30 0.03 -0.94 -0.42
N ALA A 31 1.09 -1.65 -0.83
CA ALA A 31 2.35 -1.62 -0.09
C ALA A 31 2.90 -0.18 0.00
N SER A 32 2.82 0.56 -1.11
CA SER A 32 3.23 1.96 -1.17
C SER A 32 2.34 2.88 -0.33
N VAL A 33 1.02 2.68 -0.34
CA VAL A 33 0.06 3.43 0.50
C VAL A 33 0.32 3.16 1.98
N ASN A 34 0.59 1.91 2.35
CA ASN A 34 0.93 1.57 3.73
C ASN A 34 2.20 2.29 4.19
N GLU A 35 3.23 2.34 3.33
CA GLU A 35 4.46 3.08 3.61
C GLU A 35 4.22 4.59 3.70
N ALA A 36 3.40 5.15 2.82
CA ALA A 36 2.97 6.54 2.88
C ALA A 36 2.25 6.89 4.21
N CYS A 37 1.46 5.96 4.75
CA CYS A 37 0.86 6.11 6.07
C CYS A 37 1.92 6.14 7.19
N LYS A 38 2.98 5.31 7.11
CA LYS A 38 4.09 5.37 8.07
C LYS A 38 4.86 6.69 7.98
N ILE A 39 5.11 7.19 6.77
CA ILE A 39 5.76 8.49 6.54
C ILE A 39 4.98 9.62 7.22
N LEU A 40 3.64 9.60 7.15
CA LEU A 40 2.79 10.55 7.87
C LEU A 40 2.81 10.33 9.39
N GLU A 41 2.75 9.08 9.84
CA GLU A 41 2.83 8.71 11.26
C GLU A 41 4.15 9.20 11.90
N GLU A 42 5.26 9.08 11.17
CA GLU A 42 6.60 9.53 11.60
C GLU A 42 6.82 11.04 11.47
N GLY A 43 5.85 11.78 10.91
CA GLY A 43 5.94 13.23 10.69
C GLY A 43 6.96 13.64 9.63
N LYS A 44 7.26 12.76 8.67
CA LYS A 44 8.17 13.04 7.54
C LYS A 44 7.51 13.84 6.43
N ALA A 45 6.18 13.75 6.32
CA ALA A 45 5.34 14.59 5.49
C ALA A 45 4.27 15.27 6.35
N LEU A 46 3.83 16.47 5.97
CA LEU A 46 2.84 17.24 6.74
C LEU A 46 1.40 16.83 6.42
N ARG A 47 1.17 16.24 5.26
CA ARG A 47 -0.16 15.83 4.77
C ARG A 47 -0.04 14.89 3.58
N ALA A 48 -1.11 14.15 3.30
CA ALA A 48 -1.18 13.21 2.18
C ALA A 48 -0.85 13.86 0.82
N SER A 49 -1.23 15.12 0.60
CA SER A 49 -0.95 15.81 -0.66
C SER A 49 0.54 16.06 -0.90
N ASP A 50 1.37 16.14 0.14
CA ASP A 50 2.82 16.29 -0.04
C ASP A 50 3.43 15.01 -0.63
N ILE A 51 2.91 13.85 -0.20
CA ILE A 51 3.26 12.54 -0.78
C ILE A 51 2.74 12.43 -2.22
N ASP A 52 1.54 12.92 -2.50
CA ASP A 52 1.00 12.94 -3.87
C ASP A 52 1.87 13.76 -4.83
N VAL A 53 2.36 14.93 -4.40
CA VAL A 53 3.28 15.75 -5.20
C VAL A 53 4.57 14.97 -5.49
N MET A 54 5.14 14.27 -4.51
CA MET A 54 6.32 13.43 -4.72
C MET A 54 6.04 12.30 -5.73
N TRP A 55 4.89 11.62 -5.64
CA TRP A 55 4.52 10.57 -6.58
C TRP A 55 4.34 11.08 -8.01
N LEU A 56 3.72 12.25 -8.16
CA LEU A 56 3.51 12.91 -9.44
C LEU A 56 4.81 13.36 -10.11
N HIS A 57 5.72 13.96 -9.34
CA HIS A 57 6.89 14.64 -9.87
C HIS A 57 8.19 13.82 -9.76
N GLY A 58 8.26 12.86 -8.83
CA GLY A 58 9.42 11.99 -8.61
C GLY A 58 9.29 10.61 -9.25
N PHE A 59 8.09 10.02 -9.23
CA PHE A 59 7.86 8.64 -9.69
C PHE A 59 7.02 8.55 -10.97
N GLY A 60 6.58 9.69 -11.52
CA GLY A 60 5.81 9.74 -12.76
C GLY A 60 4.41 9.13 -12.63
N PHE A 61 3.78 9.21 -11.46
CA PHE A 61 2.42 8.70 -11.27
C PHE A 61 1.43 9.38 -12.24
N PRO A 62 0.43 8.66 -12.79
CA PRO A 62 -0.45 9.21 -13.80
C PRO A 62 -1.26 10.41 -13.28
N ARG A 63 -0.99 11.61 -13.84
CA ARG A 63 -1.62 12.88 -13.40
C ARG A 63 -3.14 12.84 -13.37
N TYR A 64 -3.77 12.17 -14.33
CA TYR A 64 -5.23 12.04 -14.41
C TYR A 64 -5.83 11.14 -13.32
N ARG A 65 -5.00 10.42 -12.55
CA ARG A 65 -5.39 9.66 -11.35
C ARG A 65 -5.11 10.43 -10.05
N GLY A 66 -4.69 11.69 -10.13
CA GLY A 66 -4.24 12.47 -8.97
C GLY A 66 -2.85 12.01 -8.52
N GLY A 67 -2.67 11.69 -7.25
CA GLY A 67 -1.48 11.04 -6.70
C GLY A 67 -1.81 9.70 -6.04
N LEU A 68 -0.81 9.07 -5.41
CA LEU A 68 -0.97 7.76 -4.75
C LEU A 68 -2.07 7.78 -3.68
N MET A 69 -2.04 8.76 -2.78
CA MET A 69 -2.98 8.88 -1.65
C MET A 69 -4.36 9.27 -2.15
N PHE A 70 -4.45 10.21 -3.08
CA PHE A 70 -5.72 10.54 -3.75
C PHE A 70 -6.34 9.32 -4.46
N TRP A 71 -5.53 8.53 -5.17
CA TRP A 71 -5.98 7.30 -5.82
C TRP A 71 -6.47 6.27 -4.80
N ALA A 72 -5.78 6.12 -3.66
CA ALA A 72 -6.20 5.22 -2.59
C ALA A 72 -7.53 5.69 -1.95
N ASP A 73 -7.76 6.99 -1.87
CA ASP A 73 -9.03 7.56 -1.38
C ASP A 73 -10.22 7.22 -2.27
N GLN A 74 -10.02 7.12 -3.59
CA GLN A 74 -11.08 6.68 -4.50
C GLN A 74 -11.49 5.21 -4.28
N ILE A 75 -10.60 4.40 -3.68
CA ILE A 75 -10.90 3.02 -3.27
C ILE A 75 -11.55 3.00 -1.88
N GLY A 76 -11.11 3.91 -1.01
CA GLY A 76 -11.54 4.03 0.37
C GLY A 76 -10.56 3.37 1.33
N VAL A 77 -10.38 3.99 2.50
CA VAL A 77 -9.39 3.58 3.50
C VAL A 77 -9.66 2.17 4.04
N LYS A 78 -10.93 1.85 4.34
CA LYS A 78 -11.30 0.55 4.93
C LYS A 78 -10.98 -0.63 4.00
N PRO A 79 -11.38 -0.64 2.71
CA PRO A 79 -10.97 -1.70 1.79
C PRO A 79 -9.44 -1.85 1.63
N VAL A 80 -8.70 -0.74 1.64
CA VAL A 80 -7.23 -0.77 1.57
C VAL A 80 -6.64 -1.42 2.82
N TYR A 81 -7.10 -1.01 4.01
CA TYR A 81 -6.68 -1.60 5.28
C TYR A 81 -7.00 -3.09 5.36
N GLU A 82 -8.23 -3.50 5.05
CA GLU A 82 -8.65 -4.90 5.12
C GLU A 82 -7.81 -5.80 4.19
N GLN A 83 -7.51 -5.33 2.98
CA GLN A 83 -6.65 -6.07 2.06
C GLN A 83 -5.22 -6.22 2.57
N ILE A 84 -4.65 -5.15 3.13
CA ILE A 84 -3.29 -5.18 3.71
C ILE A 84 -3.26 -6.09 4.93
N GLU A 85 -4.27 -6.03 5.81
CA GLU A 85 -4.37 -6.89 6.99
C GLU A 85 -4.54 -8.37 6.60
N GLN A 86 -5.33 -8.67 5.55
CA GLN A 86 -5.39 -10.02 5.00
C GLN A 86 -4.01 -10.52 4.53
N TRP A 87 -3.23 -9.66 3.87
CA TRP A 87 -1.87 -10.00 3.46
C TRP A 87 -0.90 -10.09 4.64
N HIS A 88 -1.09 -9.31 5.70
CA HIS A 88 -0.34 -9.41 6.95
C HIS A 88 -0.55 -10.77 7.60
N GLN A 89 -1.80 -11.23 7.73
CA GLN A 89 -2.12 -12.55 8.26
C GLN A 89 -1.52 -13.68 7.41
N ARG A 90 -1.49 -13.52 6.08
CA ARG A 90 -0.98 -14.55 5.16
C ARG A 90 0.54 -14.57 5.00
N TYR A 91 1.18 -13.41 4.98
CA TYR A 91 2.59 -13.26 4.58
C TYR A 91 3.46 -12.63 5.67
N GLY A 92 2.90 -12.34 6.84
CA GLY A 92 3.61 -11.87 8.02
C GLY A 92 4.05 -10.41 7.97
N ALA A 93 5.03 -10.10 8.82
CA ALA A 93 5.40 -8.73 9.22
C ALA A 93 5.68 -7.75 8.08
N ARG A 94 6.11 -8.22 6.91
CA ARG A 94 6.32 -7.37 5.72
C ARG A 94 5.06 -6.62 5.27
N TRP A 95 3.88 -7.11 5.63
CA TRP A 95 2.59 -6.52 5.30
C TRP A 95 1.90 -5.87 6.50
N ARG A 96 2.59 -5.74 7.64
CA ARG A 96 2.03 -5.11 8.85
C ARG A 96 1.44 -3.74 8.51
N PRO A 97 0.14 -3.51 8.78
CA PRO A 97 -0.46 -2.19 8.57
C PRO A 97 0.21 -1.13 9.44
N ALA A 98 0.37 0.09 8.90
CA ALA A 98 0.72 1.28 9.67
C ALA A 98 -0.36 1.53 10.75
N ASN A 99 0.02 2.11 11.90
CA ASN A 99 -0.98 2.40 12.93
C ASN A 99 -1.96 3.47 12.43
N LEU A 100 -1.44 4.48 11.72
CA LEU A 100 -2.28 5.51 11.10
C LEU A 100 -3.32 4.88 10.16
N LEU A 101 -2.92 3.93 9.30
CA LEU A 101 -3.85 3.27 8.39
C LEU A 101 -4.97 2.53 9.13
N ARG A 102 -4.63 1.81 10.20
CA ARG A 102 -5.61 1.13 11.06
C ARG A 102 -6.58 2.12 11.69
N ASP A 103 -6.06 3.21 12.24
CA ASP A 103 -6.86 4.20 12.96
C ASP A 103 -7.79 4.96 12.00
N LEU A 104 -7.31 5.35 10.81
CA LEU A 104 -8.15 5.94 9.76
C LEU A 104 -9.28 4.99 9.32
N ALA A 105 -8.97 3.69 9.15
CA ALA A 105 -9.96 2.69 8.78
C ALA A 105 -11.02 2.48 9.87
N ARG A 106 -10.61 2.51 11.14
CA ARG A 106 -11.51 2.43 12.31
C ARG A 106 -12.42 3.65 12.40
N ASP A 107 -11.87 4.83 12.19
CA ASP A 107 -12.54 6.11 12.45
C ASP A 107 -13.30 6.65 11.21
N GLY A 108 -13.18 5.97 10.06
CA GLY A 108 -13.85 6.35 8.82
C GLY A 108 -13.30 7.64 8.20
N ILE A 109 -12.05 7.98 8.49
CA ILE A 109 -11.37 9.20 8.02
C ILE A 109 -10.67 8.88 6.69
N SER A 110 -10.76 9.79 5.71
CA SER A 110 -10.08 9.65 4.42
C SER A 110 -8.55 9.79 4.55
N PHE A 111 -7.79 9.28 3.57
CA PHE A 111 -6.35 9.54 3.48
C PHE A 111 -6.04 11.03 3.34
N ARG A 112 -6.86 11.76 2.57
CA ARG A 112 -6.72 13.22 2.42
C ARG A 112 -6.80 13.96 3.75
N ASP A 113 -7.67 13.50 4.65
CA ASP A 113 -7.90 14.12 5.96
C ASP A 113 -6.99 13.54 7.06
N ALA A 114 -6.07 12.64 6.69
CA ALA A 114 -5.12 12.07 7.62
C ALA A 114 -4.25 13.15 8.25
N LYS A 115 -4.27 13.19 9.58
CA LYS A 115 -3.38 14.05 10.36
C LYS A 115 -2.08 13.30 10.64
N PRO A 116 -0.91 13.93 10.44
CA PRO A 116 0.35 13.36 10.88
C PRO A 116 0.32 13.04 12.38
N GLY A 117 1.10 12.07 12.79
CA GLY A 117 1.27 11.75 14.22
C GLY A 117 1.70 13.00 14.98
N THR A 118 0.91 13.39 15.99
CA THR A 118 1.32 14.42 16.94
C THR A 118 2.29 13.74 17.90
N LYS A 119 3.58 14.11 17.83
CA LYS A 119 4.55 13.69 18.85
C LYS A 119 4.19 14.27 20.20
#